data_AF-A0A9Q0GHM7-F1
#
_entry.id   AF-A0A9Q0GHM7-F1
#
_cell.length_a   1.000
_cell.length_b   1.000
_cell.length_c   1.000
_cell.angle_alpha   90.00
_cell.angle_beta   90.00
_cell.angle_gamma   90.00
#
_symmetry.space_group_name_H-M   'P 1'
#
loop_
_entity.id
_entity.type
_entity.pdbx_description
1 polymer ?
#
loop_
_entity_poly.entity_id
_entity_poly.type
_entity_poly.pdbx_seq_one_letter_code
_entity_poly.pdbx_strand_id
1 'polypeptide(L)' 'MSWRQPPPGQHGVATAAACAKLALDCTVFMGSIDIEKQSSNLLLMKLLGAEVKSVQGNFKDASSEAMRGWVENLETIATT' A
#
# COMPACT_ATOMS: atom_id res chain seq x y z
N MET A 1 16.15 -9.68 21.61
CA MET A 1 15.74 -9.56 20.19
C MET A 1 15.71 -8.09 19.81
N SER A 2 16.61 -7.62 18.95
CA SER A 2 16.49 -6.28 18.35
C SER A 2 15.60 -6.37 17.11
N TRP A 3 14.40 -5.80 17.15
CA TRP A 3 13.53 -5.70 15.99
C TRP A 3 14.16 -4.75 14.97
N ARG A 4 14.77 -5.30 13.91
CA ARG A 4 15.24 -4.50 12.78
C ARG A 4 14.01 -4.11 11.97
N GLN A 5 13.73 -2.82 11.88
CA GLN A 5 12.65 -2.31 11.04
C GLN A 5 12.89 -2.77 9.59
N PRO A 6 11.88 -3.33 8.90
CA PRO A 6 12.02 -3.70 7.50
C PRO A 6 12.36 -2.48 6.64
N PRO A 7 13.10 -2.67 5.54
CA PRO A 7 13.34 -1.59 4.58
C PRO A 7 12.03 -0.95 4.11
N PRO A 8 12.03 0.37 3.83
CA PRO A 8 10.84 1.08 3.34
C PRO A 8 10.22 0.39 2.11
N GLY A 9 8.89 0.33 2.07
CA GLY A 9 8.14 -0.30 0.95
C GLY A 9 8.06 -1.83 0.97
N GLN A 10 8.85 -2.54 1.78
CA GLN A 10 8.82 -4.02 1.84
C GLN A 10 7.46 -4.59 2.29
N HIS A 11 6.81 -3.93 3.25
CA HIS A 11 5.46 -4.34 3.66
C HIS A 11 4.45 -4.22 2.52
N GLY A 12 4.55 -3.17 1.69
CA GLY A 12 3.69 -3.02 0.50
C GLY A 12 3.89 -4.15 -0.51
N VAL A 13 5.14 -4.54 -0.77
CA VAL A 13 5.46 -5.69 -1.64
C VAL A 13 4.92 -6.99 -1.07
N ALA A 14 5.10 -7.23 0.23
CA ALA A 14 4.61 -8.44 0.90
C ALA A 14 3.07 -8.54 0.83
N THR A 15 2.36 -7.43 1.08
CA THR A 15 0.90 -7.38 0.97
C THR A 15 0.44 -7.62 -0.46
N ALA A 16 1.07 -6.98 -1.46
CA ALA A 16 0.74 -7.19 -2.87
C ALA A 16 0.92 -8.67 -3.27
N ALA A 17 1.99 -9.31 -2.82
CA ALA A 17 2.24 -10.72 -3.08
C ALA A 17 1.20 -11.63 -2.42
N ALA A 18 0.78 -11.32 -1.20
CA ALA A 18 -0.28 -12.05 -0.51
C ALA A 18 -1.62 -11.90 -1.24
N CYS A 19 -2.01 -10.69 -1.64
CA CYS A 19 -3.24 -10.45 -2.38
C CYS A 19 -3.24 -11.16 -3.74
N ALA A 20 -2.13 -11.10 -4.49
CA ALA A 20 -1.97 -11.79 -5.75
C ALA A 20 -2.16 -13.31 -5.59
N LYS A 21 -1.59 -13.91 -4.54
CA LYS A 21 -1.74 -15.33 -4.24
C LYS A 21 -3.16 -15.71 -3.86
N LEU A 22 -3.90 -14.81 -3.20
CA LEU A 22 -5.25 -15.04 -2.71
C LEU A 22 -6.33 -14.59 -3.69
N ALA A 23 -5.97 -14.09 -4.87
CA ALA A 23 -6.89 -13.51 -5.85
C ALA A 23 -7.77 -12.39 -5.25
N LEU A 24 -7.18 -11.54 -4.42
CA LEU A 24 -7.83 -10.37 -3.85
C LEU A 24 -7.39 -9.10 -4.59
N ASP A 25 -8.33 -8.17 -4.79
CA ASP A 25 -7.99 -6.83 -5.23
C ASP A 25 -7.13 -6.14 -4.16
N CYS A 26 -6.07 -5.48 -4.61
CA CYS A 26 -5.08 -4.86 -3.74
C CYS A 26 -4.79 -3.44 -4.18
N THR A 27 -5.05 -2.49 -3.29
CA THR A 27 -4.62 -1.10 -3.44
C THR A 27 -3.61 -0.77 -2.34
N VAL A 28 -2.40 -0.36 -2.73
CA VAL A 28 -1.35 0.09 -1.82
C VAL A 28 -1.23 1.62 -1.90
N PHE A 29 -1.36 2.29 -0.76
CA PHE A 29 -1.10 3.72 -0.66
C PHE A 29 0.37 3.96 -0.35
N MET A 30 1.04 4.75 -1.17
CA MET A 30 2.47 5.02 -1.04
C MET A 30 2.72 6.52 -1.16
N GLY A 31 3.53 7.07 -0.24
CA GLY A 31 3.90 8.48 -0.26
C GLY A 31 4.66 8.83 -1.55
N SER A 32 4.39 10.00 -2.13
CA SER A 32 4.99 10.45 -3.39
C SER A 32 6.52 10.47 -3.32
N ILE A 33 7.07 10.89 -2.17
CA ILE A 33 8.51 10.90 -1.92
C ILE A 33 9.10 9.49 -1.93
N ASP A 34 8.37 8.50 -1.40
CA ASP A 34 8.83 7.11 -1.35
C ASP A 34 8.71 6.43 -2.72
N ILE A 35 7.69 6.78 -3.51
CA ILE A 35 7.54 6.33 -4.90
C ILE A 35 8.77 6.70 -5.72
N GLU A 36 9.27 7.93 -5.57
CA GLU A 36 10.48 8.39 -6.27
C GLU A 36 11.74 7.64 -5.80
N LYS A 37 11.85 7.41 -4.48
CA LYS A 37 13.05 6.80 -3.88
C LYS A 37 13.09 5.27 -3.99
N GLN A 38 11.94 4.62 -4.14
CA GLN A 38 11.78 3.15 -4.05
C GLN A 38 11.07 2.62 -5.31
N SER A 39 11.50 3.08 -6.48
CA SER A 39 10.93 2.71 -7.79
C SER A 39 10.93 1.21 -8.06
N SER A 40 11.93 0.46 -7.55
CA SER A 40 11.98 -1.00 -7.66
C SER A 40 10.83 -1.69 -6.90
N ASN A 41 10.53 -1.25 -5.68
CA ASN A 41 9.43 -1.79 -4.89
C ASN A 41 8.08 -1.43 -5.52
N LEU A 42 7.93 -0.20 -6.05
CA LEU A 42 6.74 0.21 -6.81
C LEU A 42 6.51 -0.70 -8.02
N LEU A 43 7.56 -0.99 -8.79
CA LEU A 43 7.47 -1.86 -9.96
C LEU A 43 7.06 -3.28 -9.55
N LEU A 44 7.65 -3.84 -8.48
CA LEU A 44 7.28 -5.15 -7.97
C LEU A 44 5.81 -5.22 -7.57
N MET A 45 5.30 -4.22 -6.84
CA MET A 45 3.89 -4.15 -6.47
C MET A 45 2.98 -4.14 -7.70
N LYS A 46 3.32 -3.35 -8.73
CA LYS A 46 2.57 -3.30 -9.99
C LYS A 46 2.61 -4.63 -10.76
N LEU A 47 3.76 -5.30 -10.81
CA LEU A 47 3.91 -6.61 -11.46
C LEU A 47 3.10 -7.70 -10.76
N LEU A 48 2.90 -7.57 -9.45
CA LEU A 48 2.02 -8.44 -8.67
C LEU A 48 0.52 -8.10 -8.85
N GLY A 49 0.18 -7.10 -9.67
CA GLY A 49 -1.19 -6.71 -9.95
C GLY A 49 -1.82 -5.78 -8.92
N ALA A 50 -1.05 -5.26 -7.97
CA ALA A 50 -1.56 -4.27 -7.03
C ALA A 50 -1.66 -2.89 -7.71
N GLU A 51 -2.78 -2.19 -7.46
CA GLU A 51 -2.89 -0.77 -7.75
C GLU A 51 -2.07 0.00 -6.71
N VAL A 52 -1.23 0.94 -7.15
CA VAL A 52 -0.49 1.80 -6.21
C VAL A 52 -0.98 3.23 -6.34
N LYS A 53 -1.61 3.74 -5.28
CA LYS A 53 -2.10 5.12 -5.19
C LYS A 53 -1.03 6.00 -4.55
N SER A 54 -0.62 7.02 -5.29
CA SER A 54 0.32 8.03 -4.80
C SER A 54 -0.39 8.99 -3.87
N VAL A 55 0.14 9.14 -2.66
CA VAL A 55 -0.33 10.11 -1.66
C VAL A 55 0.72 11.21 -1.53
N GLN A 56 0.33 12.47 -1.61
CA GLN A 56 1.26 13.58 -1.42
C GLN A 56 1.80 13.58 0.01
N GLY A 57 3.12 13.45 0.16
CA GLY A 57 3.79 13.45 1.46
C GLY A 57 4.59 12.19 1.75
N ASN A 58 4.63 11.80 3.02
CA ASN A 58 5.44 10.69 3.53
C ASN A 58 4.58 9.51 3.98
N PHE A 59 5.22 8.48 4.56
CA PHE A 59 4.55 7.28 5.09
C PHE A 59 3.35 7.57 6.01
N LYS A 60 3.42 8.57 6.89
CA LYS A 60 2.33 8.87 7.83
C LYS A 60 1.09 9.36 7.10
N ASP A 61 1.28 10.16 6.05
CA ASP A 61 0.20 10.68 5.21
C ASP A 61 -0.43 9.52 4.42
N ALA A 62 0.39 8.69 3.79
CA ALA A 62 -0.06 7.51 3.06
C ALA A 62 -0.83 6.51 3.95
N SER A 63 -0.36 6.28 5.18
CA SER A 63 -1.03 5.41 6.14
C SER A 63 -2.36 6.00 6.61
N SER A 64 -2.45 7.32 6.77
CA SER A 64 -3.69 8.00 7.16
C SER A 64 -4.73 7.92 6.04
N GLU A 65 -4.32 8.14 4.80
CA GLU A 65 -5.20 8.00 3.62
C GLU A 65 -5.67 6.57 3.41
N ALA A 66 -4.81 5.57 3.63
CA ALA A 66 -5.21 4.16 3.56
C ALA A 66 -6.31 3.84 4.58
N MET A 67 -6.18 4.33 5.81
CA MET A 67 -7.19 4.13 6.85
C MET A 67 -8.50 4.86 6.52
N ARG A 68 -8.44 6.10 6.02
CA ARG A 68 -9.63 6.85 5.58
C ARG A 68 -10.35 6.11 4.46
N GLY A 69 -9.62 5.70 3.42
CA GLY A 69 -10.19 4.95 2.31
C GLY A 69 -10.79 3.62 2.74
N TRP A 70 -10.22 2.95 3.74
CA TRP A 70 -10.82 1.75 4.31
C TRP A 70 -12.16 2.05 5.00
N VAL A 71 -12.20 3.09 5.86
CA VAL A 71 -13.43 3.50 6.55
C VAL A 71 -14.53 3.93 5.57
N GLU A 72 -14.21 4.75 4.57
CA GLU A 72 -15.16 5.21 3.55
C GLU A 72 -15.75 4.04 2.73
N ASN A 73 -14.93 3.03 2.43
CA ASN A 73 -15.42 1.81 1.77
C ASN A 73 -16.39 1.02 2.66
N LEU A 74 -16.18 0.99 3.99
CA LEU A 74 -17.12 0.34 4.91
C LEU A 74 -18.47 1.06 4.94
N GLU A 75 -18.48 2.39 4.93
CA GLU A 75 -19.73 3.17 4.86
C GLU A 75 -20.48 2.92 3.53
N THR A 76 -19.73 2.77 2.44
CA THR A 76 -20.29 2.44 1.12
C THR A 76 -20.95 1.05 1.11
N ILE A 77 -20.32 0.06 1.75
CA ILE A 77 -20.87 -1.30 1.89
C ILE A 77 -22.07 -1.33 2.84
N ALA A 78 -22.07 -0.52 3.91
CA ALA A 78 -23.15 -0.51 4.90
C ALA A 78 -24.45 0.15 4.40
N THR A 79 -24.38 0.92 3.31
CA THR A 79 -25.52 1.65 2.74
C THR A 79 -26.07 0.99 1.46
N THR A 80 -25.51 -0.15 1.04
CA THR A 80 -25.97 -0.98 -0.09
C THR A 80 -26.66 -2.23 0.44
#